data_AF-A0A317HA38-F1
#
_entry.id   AF-A0A317HA38-F1
#
_cell.length_a   1.000
_cell.length_b   1.000
_cell.length_c   1.000
_cell.angle_alpha   90.00
_cell.angle_beta   90.00
_cell.angle_gamma   90.00
#
_symmetry.space_group_name_H-M   'P 1'
#
loop_
_entity.id
_entity.type
_entity.pdbx_description
1 polymer ?
#
loop_
_entity_poly.entity_id
_entity_poly.type
_entity_poly.pdbx_seq_one_letter_code
_entity_poly.pdbx_strand_id
1 'polypeptide(L)'
;MKQIRYGLGQHPWLLFILLSYSFFACKKETHSSSSGTPAVIYDTSFETGGSNYAMYSVGTYLQFPTDSDWNIPYNLRPVIGTYHLAPDTVKMQLAKMYANGQRKIALDLWYLDFSLYGNPSDSPVNAHVVNSKLGKLMPQQESNLKNLLIDIINTGFNTIILRFATQGNSASISWNSWDQSRYDVNWSFIRTTIQTVQQQITGKPIDILFDLDLENGGNSNGQAVQYNAQLWTDYVKTFGSHHTIGFSIAYNATGKVVNAMKVYDQVGVRPDIYGFDVYGDELAGYTELYNEMKSVGEDKKPVFAEEAFYDDALSDFQIRQARSTLNWNIKWIMQWPEQRYAIQNNFSVQFPADYSNYLK
;
A
#
# COMPACT_ATOMS: atom_id res chain seq x y z
N MET A 1 -6.31 11.84 -15.60
CA MET A 1 -5.17 10.94 -15.25
C MET A 1 -5.73 9.53 -15.15
N LYS A 2 -5.56 8.69 -16.18
CA LYS A 2 -6.18 7.35 -16.22
C LYS A 2 -5.39 6.42 -15.31
N GLN A 3 -5.84 6.23 -14.06
CA GLN A 3 -5.64 4.93 -13.43
C GLN A 3 -6.23 3.89 -14.39
N ILE A 4 -5.42 2.89 -14.72
CA ILE A 4 -5.73 1.87 -15.71
C ILE A 4 -6.89 1.05 -15.16
N ARG A 5 -8.13 1.34 -15.60
CA ARG A 5 -9.26 0.44 -15.35
C ARG A 5 -9.26 -0.69 -16.38
N TYR A 6 -9.22 -1.89 -15.83
CA TYR A 6 -9.38 -3.15 -16.50
C TYR A 6 -10.82 -3.29 -16.98
N GLY A 7 -10.97 -3.46 -18.30
CA GLY A 7 -12.22 -3.95 -18.84
C GLY A 7 -12.41 -5.39 -18.39
N LEU A 8 -13.53 -5.67 -17.73
CA LEU A 8 -14.04 -7.02 -17.50
C LEU A 8 -14.32 -7.66 -18.87
N GLY A 9 -13.29 -8.32 -19.43
CA GLY A 9 -13.42 -9.18 -20.58
C GLY A 9 -14.05 -10.50 -20.16
N GLN A 10 -15.29 -10.72 -20.58
CA GLN A 10 -15.89 -12.05 -20.54
C GLN A 10 -15.08 -13.00 -21.43
N HIS A 11 -14.57 -14.09 -20.88
CA HIS A 11 -14.15 -15.25 -21.66
C HIS A 11 -14.66 -16.55 -21.03
N PRO A 12 -15.37 -17.41 -21.78
CA PRO A 12 -15.71 -18.77 -21.39
C PRO A 12 -14.57 -19.71 -21.82
N TRP A 13 -14.28 -20.81 -21.12
CA TRP A 13 -13.90 -22.12 -21.73
C TRP A 13 -13.93 -23.27 -20.69
N LEU A 14 -14.37 -24.42 -21.18
CA LEU A 14 -14.57 -25.71 -20.52
C LEU A 14 -13.29 -26.55 -20.36
N LEU A 15 -13.30 -27.35 -19.27
CA LEU A 15 -12.99 -28.79 -19.13
C LEU A 15 -11.98 -29.50 -20.07
N PHE A 16 -10.97 -30.14 -19.47
CA PHE A 16 -10.54 -31.53 -19.80
C PHE A 16 -9.94 -32.23 -18.57
N ILE A 17 -10.05 -33.55 -18.56
CA ILE A 17 -9.94 -34.49 -17.43
C ILE A 17 -8.98 -35.65 -17.80
N LEU A 18 -8.27 -36.19 -16.78
CA LEU A 18 -7.69 -37.56 -16.56
C LEU A 18 -6.16 -37.88 -16.72
N LEU A 19 -5.69 -38.54 -15.63
CA LEU A 19 -4.83 -39.74 -15.47
C LEU A 19 -3.31 -39.61 -15.76
N SER A 20 -2.41 -39.63 -14.77
CA SER A 20 -1.95 -40.70 -13.84
C SER A 20 -0.61 -41.30 -14.27
N TYR A 21 0.37 -41.42 -13.36
CA TYR A 21 1.13 -42.65 -13.10
C TYR A 21 2.05 -42.48 -11.87
N SER A 22 1.99 -43.45 -10.97
CA SER A 22 2.87 -43.63 -9.81
C SER A 22 4.15 -44.37 -10.21
N PHE A 23 5.28 -44.03 -9.58
CA PHE A 23 6.41 -44.96 -9.42
C PHE A 23 7.08 -44.79 -8.05
N PHE A 24 7.50 -45.93 -7.52
CA PHE A 24 7.96 -46.21 -6.15
C PHE A 24 9.49 -46.17 -6.02
N ALA A 25 9.94 -46.11 -4.75
CA ALA A 25 11.26 -46.49 -4.19
C ALA A 25 12.37 -45.41 -4.26
N CYS A 26 13.31 -45.29 -3.31
CA CYS A 26 13.76 -46.16 -2.22
C CYS A 26 14.34 -45.30 -1.08
N LYS A 27 14.08 -45.69 0.18
CA LYS A 27 14.46 -44.98 1.40
C LYS A 27 15.88 -45.39 1.82
N LYS A 28 16.77 -44.42 2.02
CA LYS A 28 18.09 -44.62 2.64
C LYS A 28 18.07 -43.93 4.00
N GLU A 29 18.12 -44.70 5.08
CA GLU A 29 18.16 -44.16 6.45
C GLU A 29 19.59 -43.78 6.81
N THR A 30 19.82 -42.47 6.99
CA THR A 30 21.00 -41.93 7.65
C THR A 30 20.57 -41.34 8.99
N HIS A 31 21.24 -41.77 10.06
CA HIS A 31 21.06 -41.19 11.39
C HIS A 31 21.63 -39.77 11.40
N SER A 32 20.74 -38.79 11.26
CA SER A 32 21.00 -37.36 11.43
C SER A 32 20.69 -36.97 12.88
N SER A 33 21.69 -36.43 13.57
CA SER A 33 21.51 -35.76 14.86
C SER A 33 20.72 -34.47 14.65
N SER A 34 19.40 -34.53 14.85
CA SER A 34 18.51 -33.38 14.71
C SER A 34 18.77 -32.36 15.82
N SER A 35 19.65 -31.40 15.54
CA SER A 35 19.55 -30.06 16.13
C SER A 35 18.25 -29.45 15.63
N GLY A 36 17.15 -29.75 16.33
CA GLY A 36 15.84 -29.23 16.00
C GLY A 36 15.86 -27.72 16.17
N THR A 37 15.97 -26.99 15.06
CA THR A 37 15.62 -25.57 15.02
C THR A 37 14.20 -25.45 15.60
N PRO A 38 13.98 -24.63 16.64
CA PRO A 38 12.67 -24.45 17.22
C PRO A 38 11.67 -24.13 16.10
N ALA A 39 10.52 -24.81 16.09
CA ALA A 39 9.47 -24.48 15.14
C ALA A 39 9.09 -23.01 15.36
N VAL A 40 9.24 -22.20 14.31
CA VAL A 40 8.79 -20.81 14.31
C VAL A 40 7.26 -20.85 14.38
N ILE A 41 6.69 -20.48 15.53
CA ILE A 41 5.25 -20.31 15.69
C ILE A 41 4.90 -18.95 15.08
N TYR A 42 4.29 -18.98 13.90
CA TYR A 42 3.77 -17.76 13.28
C TYR A 42 2.47 -17.34 13.95
N ASP A 43 2.34 -16.07 14.31
CA ASP A 43 1.08 -15.51 14.78
C ASP A 43 0.07 -15.44 13.63
N THR A 44 -0.92 -16.32 13.70
CA THR A 44 -2.06 -16.41 12.78
C THR A 44 -3.31 -15.76 13.36
N SER A 45 -3.17 -14.78 14.25
CA SER A 45 -4.30 -13.92 14.62
C SER A 45 -4.74 -13.05 13.43
N PHE A 46 -6.05 -12.88 13.30
CA PHE A 46 -6.66 -11.86 12.43
C PHE A 46 -6.97 -10.65 13.30
N GLU A 47 -6.38 -9.52 12.96
CA GLU A 47 -6.48 -8.29 13.73
C GLU A 47 -7.49 -7.34 13.10
N THR A 48 -8.05 -6.45 13.92
CA THR A 48 -8.83 -5.34 13.39
C THR A 48 -7.95 -4.43 12.54
N GLY A 49 -8.44 -4.15 11.33
CA GLY A 49 -7.79 -3.32 10.34
C GLY A 49 -8.18 -1.85 10.41
N GLY A 50 -8.31 -1.21 9.25
CA GLY A 50 -8.49 0.23 9.17
C GLY A 50 -8.76 0.74 7.76
N SER A 51 -8.39 1.99 7.49
CA SER A 51 -8.63 2.62 6.18
C SER A 51 -7.41 3.38 5.67
N ASN A 52 -7.35 3.50 4.34
CA ASN A 52 -6.55 4.49 3.63
C ASN A 52 -7.17 5.87 3.80
N TYR A 53 -6.53 6.71 4.61
CA TYR A 53 -6.95 8.06 4.95
C TYR A 53 -6.11 9.10 4.19
N ALA A 54 -6.24 9.05 2.87
CA ALA A 54 -5.61 9.92 1.90
C ALA A 54 -5.96 11.42 2.06
N MET A 55 -7.24 11.69 2.25
CA MET A 55 -7.83 13.03 2.20
C MET A 55 -8.86 13.19 3.32
N TYR A 56 -8.95 14.39 3.90
CA TYR A 56 -10.05 14.72 4.82
C TYR A 56 -11.25 15.34 4.11
N SER A 57 -11.08 15.71 2.83
CA SER A 57 -12.16 16.13 1.95
C SER A 57 -11.76 15.92 0.49
N VAL A 58 -12.71 15.46 -0.30
CA VAL A 58 -12.61 15.34 -1.76
C VAL A 58 -13.41 16.44 -2.48
N GLY A 59 -13.89 17.45 -1.73
CA GLY A 59 -14.56 18.62 -2.28
C GLY A 59 -15.75 18.29 -3.19
N THR A 60 -15.79 18.94 -4.37
CA THR A 60 -16.83 18.77 -5.40
C THR A 60 -16.70 17.49 -6.22
N TYR A 61 -15.62 16.72 -6.04
CA TYR A 61 -15.35 15.52 -6.85
C TYR A 61 -16.45 14.46 -6.73
N LEU A 62 -17.09 14.32 -5.55
CA LEU A 62 -18.16 13.35 -5.39
C LEU A 62 -19.39 13.68 -6.23
N GLN A 63 -19.69 14.97 -6.39
CA GLN A 63 -20.80 15.46 -7.20
C GLN A 63 -20.45 15.45 -8.69
N PHE A 64 -19.20 15.78 -9.02
CA PHE A 64 -18.70 15.91 -10.38
C PHE A 64 -17.34 15.20 -10.51
N PRO A 65 -17.32 13.88 -10.76
CA PRO A 65 -16.08 13.10 -10.79
C PRO A 65 -15.32 13.28 -12.10
N THR A 66 -14.97 14.52 -12.45
CA THR A 66 -14.28 14.87 -13.69
C THR A 66 -12.81 15.19 -13.43
N ASP A 67 -11.97 15.04 -14.47
CA ASP A 67 -10.58 15.51 -14.42
C ASP A 67 -10.50 17.02 -14.15
N SER A 68 -11.52 17.80 -14.54
CA SER A 68 -11.57 19.25 -14.25
C SER A 68 -11.73 19.49 -12.75
N ASP A 69 -12.72 18.86 -12.11
CA ASP A 69 -12.98 18.98 -10.67
C ASP A 69 -11.80 18.48 -9.84
N TRP A 70 -11.18 17.38 -10.26
CA TRP A 70 -9.99 16.83 -9.62
C TRP A 70 -8.85 17.85 -9.51
N ASN A 71 -8.67 18.66 -10.55
CA ASN A 71 -7.57 19.62 -10.66
C ASN A 71 -7.93 21.03 -10.20
N ILE A 72 -9.16 21.27 -9.70
CA ILE A 72 -9.49 22.55 -9.06
C ILE A 72 -8.56 22.72 -7.86
N PRO A 73 -7.78 23.83 -7.79
CA PRO A 73 -6.89 24.07 -6.66
C PRO A 73 -7.65 23.96 -5.36
N TYR A 74 -7.10 23.18 -4.43
CA TYR A 74 -7.68 23.00 -3.10
C TYR A 74 -9.08 22.36 -3.07
N ASN A 75 -9.53 21.72 -4.16
CA ASN A 75 -10.77 20.94 -4.12
C ASN A 75 -10.56 19.62 -3.35
N LEU A 76 -9.53 18.87 -3.77
CA LEU A 76 -9.02 17.76 -2.99
C LEU A 76 -8.16 18.29 -1.84
N ARG A 77 -8.29 17.66 -0.68
CA ARG A 77 -7.60 18.06 0.55
C ARG A 77 -6.76 16.89 1.08
N PRO A 78 -5.58 16.63 0.48
CA PRO A 78 -4.69 15.58 0.96
C PRO A 78 -4.27 15.90 2.40
N VAL A 79 -4.37 14.90 3.28
CA VAL A 79 -4.26 15.13 4.72
C VAL A 79 -2.89 15.72 5.09
N ILE A 80 -1.79 15.14 4.61
CA ILE A 80 -0.43 15.67 4.87
C ILE A 80 -0.22 17.03 4.20
N GLY A 81 -0.72 17.19 2.96
CA GLY A 81 -0.55 18.42 2.20
C GLY A 81 -1.25 19.62 2.82
N THR A 82 -2.41 19.40 3.46
CA THR A 82 -3.35 20.49 3.81
C THR A 82 -3.96 20.41 5.21
N TYR A 83 -3.42 19.59 6.13
CA TYR A 83 -3.92 19.41 7.50
C TYR A 83 -4.17 20.73 8.25
N HIS A 84 -3.22 21.67 8.20
CA HIS A 84 -3.31 22.98 8.87
C HIS A 84 -4.55 23.81 8.53
N LEU A 85 -5.23 23.52 7.42
CA LEU A 85 -6.44 24.24 7.03
C LEU A 85 -7.70 23.77 7.78
N ALA A 86 -7.70 22.55 8.31
CA ALA A 86 -8.86 21.97 8.99
C ALA A 86 -8.48 20.92 10.06
N PRO A 87 -7.59 21.26 11.03
CA PRO A 87 -7.11 20.29 12.02
C PRO A 87 -8.24 19.68 12.86
N ASP A 88 -9.26 20.47 13.20
CA ASP A 88 -10.40 19.99 14.01
C ASP A 88 -11.29 19.02 13.22
N THR A 89 -11.45 19.23 11.90
CA THR A 89 -12.13 18.28 11.02
C THR A 89 -11.39 16.96 10.99
N VAL A 90 -10.06 16.99 10.83
CA VAL A 90 -9.23 15.78 10.82
C VAL A 90 -9.35 15.03 12.14
N LYS A 91 -9.20 15.71 13.29
CA LYS A 91 -9.36 15.09 14.62
C LYS A 91 -10.73 14.44 14.80
N MET A 92 -11.79 15.11 14.38
CA MET A 92 -13.15 14.58 14.44
C MET A 92 -13.31 13.33 13.56
N GLN A 93 -12.76 13.34 12.35
CA GLN A 93 -12.78 12.17 11.46
C GLN A 93 -11.99 10.99 12.04
N LEU A 94 -10.78 11.23 12.56
CA LEU A 94 -9.97 10.21 13.23
C LEU A 94 -10.72 9.59 14.41
N ALA A 95 -11.31 10.42 15.28
CA ALA A 95 -12.11 9.96 16.42
C ALA A 95 -13.30 9.11 15.96
N LYS A 96 -14.00 9.52 14.88
CA LYS A 96 -15.12 8.76 14.33
C LYS A 96 -14.67 7.40 13.76
N MET A 97 -13.59 7.37 12.99
CA MET A 97 -13.03 6.12 12.44
C MET A 97 -12.66 5.14 13.57
N TYR A 98 -12.01 5.63 14.62
CA TYR A 98 -11.65 4.82 15.78
C TYR A 98 -12.87 4.31 16.56
N ALA A 99 -13.87 5.17 16.76
CA ALA A 99 -15.14 4.81 17.39
C ALA A 99 -15.92 3.75 16.58
N ASN A 100 -15.78 3.77 15.25
CA ASN A 100 -16.31 2.76 14.33
C ASN A 100 -15.42 1.49 14.27
N GLY A 101 -14.50 1.31 15.21
CA GLY A 101 -13.75 0.08 15.43
C GLY A 101 -12.40 0.00 14.72
N GLN A 102 -12.04 0.95 13.87
CA GLN A 102 -10.75 0.93 13.17
C GLN A 102 -9.59 1.04 14.16
N ARG A 103 -8.51 0.28 13.92
CA ARG A 103 -7.29 0.28 14.76
C ARG A 103 -6.03 0.61 14.00
N LYS A 104 -6.05 0.48 12.68
CA LYS A 104 -4.95 0.83 11.78
C LYS A 104 -5.33 2.02 10.90
N ILE A 105 -4.35 2.74 10.38
CA ILE A 105 -4.57 3.85 9.45
C ILE A 105 -3.43 3.92 8.44
N ALA A 106 -3.78 3.99 7.16
CA ALA A 106 -2.82 4.24 6.09
C ALA A 106 -2.89 5.71 5.66
N LEU A 107 -1.74 6.31 5.40
CA LEU A 107 -1.59 7.69 4.95
C LEU A 107 -0.94 7.68 3.57
N ASP A 108 -1.71 8.01 2.55
CA ASP A 108 -1.17 8.13 1.20
C ASP A 108 -0.52 9.50 1.00
N LEU A 109 0.73 9.47 0.57
CA LEU A 109 1.53 10.63 0.27
C LEU A 109 1.86 10.61 -1.23
N TRP A 110 0.94 11.12 -2.04
CA TRP A 110 1.23 11.37 -3.45
C TRP A 110 2.18 12.54 -3.60
N TYR A 111 3.24 12.35 -4.38
CA TYR A 111 4.25 13.38 -4.57
C TYR A 111 4.80 13.42 -5.99
N LEU A 112 5.30 14.60 -6.34
CA LEU A 112 5.79 14.93 -7.67
C LEU A 112 6.78 16.09 -7.58
N ASP A 113 7.83 16.04 -8.39
CA ASP A 113 8.69 17.21 -8.57
C ASP A 113 8.00 18.24 -9.49
N PHE A 114 7.56 19.35 -8.90
CA PHE A 114 6.88 20.41 -9.64
C PHE A 114 7.81 21.23 -10.55
N SER A 115 9.11 20.95 -10.61
CA SER A 115 10.10 21.69 -11.43
C SER A 115 9.72 21.82 -12.91
N LEU A 116 9.02 20.83 -13.46
CA LEU A 116 8.58 20.80 -14.87
C LEU A 116 7.26 21.53 -15.14
N TYR A 117 6.56 21.99 -14.09
CA TYR A 117 5.29 22.68 -14.21
C TYR A 117 5.57 24.18 -14.03
N GLY A 118 5.60 24.93 -15.14
CA GLY A 118 6.11 26.31 -15.26
C GLY A 118 5.56 27.41 -14.31
N ASN A 119 4.71 27.07 -13.35
CA ASN A 119 4.58 27.63 -12.00
C ASN A 119 3.50 26.81 -11.23
N PRO A 120 3.45 26.79 -9.87
CA PRO A 120 4.23 27.62 -8.96
C PRO A 120 5.39 26.86 -8.33
N SER A 121 6.58 27.43 -8.47
CA SER A 121 7.72 27.15 -7.57
C SER A 121 7.35 27.30 -6.09
N ASP A 122 6.19 27.85 -5.76
CA ASP A 122 5.74 28.12 -4.39
C ASP A 122 4.48 27.34 -3.98
N SER A 123 3.85 26.53 -4.86
CA SER A 123 2.67 25.77 -4.44
C SER A 123 3.13 24.51 -3.71
N PRO A 124 2.80 24.34 -2.43
CA PRO A 124 3.14 23.12 -1.71
C PRO A 124 2.32 21.93 -2.22
N VAL A 125 1.12 22.18 -2.75
CA VAL A 125 0.15 21.15 -3.16
C VAL A 125 -0.47 21.48 -4.52
N ASN A 126 -0.69 20.47 -5.35
CA ASN A 126 -1.49 20.56 -6.57
C ASN A 126 -2.45 19.37 -6.62
N ALA A 127 -3.75 19.62 -6.65
CA ALA A 127 -4.78 18.60 -6.45
C ALA A 127 -4.49 17.80 -5.16
N HIS A 128 -4.22 16.50 -5.29
CA HIS A 128 -3.89 15.57 -4.20
C HIS A 128 -2.39 15.42 -3.95
N VAL A 129 -1.54 16.04 -4.78
CA VAL A 129 -0.09 15.78 -4.85
C VAL A 129 0.68 16.85 -4.09
N VAL A 130 1.67 16.44 -3.30
CA VAL A 130 2.62 17.35 -2.65
C VAL A 130 3.89 17.54 -3.48
N ASN A 131 4.49 18.73 -3.38
CA ASN A 131 5.71 19.07 -4.10
C ASN A 131 6.96 18.44 -3.46
N SER A 132 7.66 17.56 -4.18
CA SER A 132 8.89 16.90 -3.71
C SER A 132 10.19 17.53 -4.23
N LYS A 133 10.13 18.65 -4.98
CA LYS A 133 11.28 19.23 -5.71
C LYS A 133 12.54 19.47 -4.87
N LEU A 134 12.39 19.67 -3.56
CA LEU A 134 13.49 19.93 -2.63
C LEU A 134 14.09 18.65 -2.03
N GLY A 135 13.63 17.47 -2.47
CA GLY A 135 14.00 16.18 -1.88
C GLY A 135 13.57 16.05 -0.43
N LYS A 136 12.51 16.75 -0.01
CA LYS A 136 11.89 16.72 1.33
C LYS A 136 10.52 17.38 1.31
N LEU A 137 9.70 17.12 2.34
CA LEU A 137 8.48 17.87 2.59
C LEU A 137 8.76 19.38 2.75
N MET A 138 7.85 20.22 2.28
CA MET A 138 7.88 21.65 2.59
C MET A 138 7.67 21.87 4.10
N PRO A 139 8.17 22.96 4.71
CA PRO A 139 8.07 23.16 6.15
C PRO A 139 6.65 23.03 6.73
N GLN A 140 5.65 23.56 6.03
CA GLN A 140 4.25 23.42 6.45
C GLN A 140 3.75 21.97 6.39
N GLN A 141 4.19 21.19 5.40
CA GLN A 141 3.79 19.78 5.23
C GLN A 141 4.49 18.89 6.25
N GLU A 142 5.75 19.17 6.56
CA GLU A 142 6.46 18.50 7.66
C GLU A 142 5.75 18.77 9.00
N SER A 143 5.34 20.01 9.26
CA SER A 143 4.54 20.36 10.44
C SER A 143 3.17 19.67 10.44
N ASN A 144 2.49 19.61 9.28
CA ASN A 144 1.22 18.89 9.13
C ASN A 144 1.39 17.41 9.48
N LEU A 145 2.42 16.74 8.95
CA LEU A 145 2.72 15.34 9.23
C LEU A 145 2.96 15.12 10.72
N LYS A 146 3.80 15.93 11.37
CA LYS A 146 4.06 15.81 12.82
C LYS A 146 2.79 15.94 13.66
N ASN A 147 1.96 16.95 13.37
CA ASN A 147 0.70 17.17 14.08
C ASN A 147 -0.31 16.05 13.83
N LEU A 148 -0.42 15.57 12.59
CA LEU A 148 -1.27 14.45 12.22
C LEU A 148 -0.86 13.16 12.97
N LEU A 149 0.44 12.85 13.03
CA LEU A 149 0.95 11.68 13.77
C LEU A 149 0.60 11.78 15.26
N ILE A 150 0.71 12.97 15.86
CA ILE A 150 0.30 13.20 17.26
C ILE A 150 -1.20 12.90 17.43
N ASP A 151 -2.06 13.38 16.54
CA ASP A 151 -3.51 13.17 16.63
C ASP A 151 -3.92 11.72 16.41
N ILE A 152 -3.26 11.01 15.49
CA ILE A 152 -3.47 9.57 15.27
C ILE A 152 -3.13 8.78 16.53
N ILE A 153 -1.96 9.04 17.13
CA ILE A 153 -1.51 8.39 18.36
C ILE A 153 -2.48 8.71 19.51
N ASN A 154 -2.87 9.98 19.67
CA ASN A 154 -3.79 10.40 20.73
C ASN A 154 -5.19 9.82 20.58
N THR A 155 -5.62 9.54 19.35
CA THR A 155 -6.90 8.89 19.07
C THR A 155 -6.87 7.40 19.43
N GLY A 156 -5.70 6.77 19.39
CA GLY A 156 -5.47 5.40 19.88
C GLY A 156 -5.28 4.34 18.79
N PHE A 157 -5.02 4.74 17.54
CA PHE A 157 -4.59 3.81 16.49
C PHE A 157 -3.29 3.10 16.90
N ASN A 158 -3.15 1.82 16.56
CA ASN A 158 -2.01 0.99 16.94
C ASN A 158 -1.01 0.73 15.80
N THR A 159 -1.39 0.97 14.56
CA THR A 159 -0.48 0.88 13.40
C THR A 159 -0.74 2.03 12.44
N ILE A 160 0.34 2.66 11.99
CA ILE A 160 0.36 3.59 10.86
C ILE A 160 1.01 2.89 9.67
N ILE A 161 0.46 3.08 8.48
CA ILE A 161 1.12 2.72 7.22
C ILE A 161 1.33 4.04 6.46
N LEU A 162 2.58 4.43 6.20
CA LEU A 162 2.86 5.58 5.34
C LEU A 162 3.17 5.08 3.94
N ARG A 163 2.31 5.43 2.99
CA ARG A 163 2.40 4.98 1.59
C ARG A 163 2.90 6.09 0.70
N PHE A 164 4.08 5.91 0.13
CA PHE A 164 4.66 6.83 -0.84
C PHE A 164 4.09 6.52 -2.22
N ALA A 165 3.49 7.49 -2.89
CA ALA A 165 2.88 7.26 -4.21
C ALA A 165 3.48 8.23 -5.23
N THR A 166 4.47 7.78 -6.00
CA THR A 166 5.07 8.61 -7.05
C THR A 166 4.03 9.00 -8.10
N GLN A 167 4.07 10.25 -8.58
CA GLN A 167 3.19 10.74 -9.65
C GLN A 167 4.00 11.39 -10.77
N GLY A 168 3.37 11.58 -11.94
CA GLY A 168 3.90 12.34 -13.07
C GLY A 168 5.38 12.07 -13.38
N ASN A 169 6.21 13.12 -13.43
CA ASN A 169 7.64 12.97 -13.71
C ASN A 169 8.38 12.17 -12.63
N SER A 170 7.94 12.14 -11.39
CA SER A 170 8.53 11.32 -10.33
C SER A 170 8.22 9.83 -10.47
N ALA A 171 7.19 9.44 -11.22
CA ALA A 171 6.79 8.04 -11.38
C ALA A 171 7.68 7.27 -12.36
N SER A 172 8.46 6.31 -11.84
CA SER A 172 9.46 5.53 -12.58
C SER A 172 8.89 4.74 -13.76
N ILE A 173 7.61 4.35 -13.67
CA ILE A 173 6.85 3.68 -14.74
C ILE A 173 6.76 4.52 -16.03
N SER A 174 6.96 5.84 -15.94
CA SER A 174 6.90 6.78 -17.07
C SER A 174 8.28 7.17 -17.60
N TRP A 175 9.37 6.68 -16.99
CA TRP A 175 10.73 7.06 -17.38
C TRP A 175 11.17 6.24 -18.58
N ASN A 176 11.61 6.93 -19.63
CA ASN A 176 12.15 6.28 -20.85
C ASN A 176 13.61 5.82 -20.68
N SER A 177 14.32 6.40 -19.73
CA SER A 177 15.71 6.07 -19.39
C SER A 177 15.95 6.37 -17.91
N TRP A 178 16.95 5.71 -17.32
CA TRP A 178 17.37 6.03 -15.96
C TRP A 178 17.78 7.51 -15.85
N ASP A 179 17.27 8.18 -14.81
CA ASP A 179 17.55 9.57 -14.49
C ASP A 179 18.00 9.64 -13.03
N GLN A 180 19.31 9.61 -12.80
CA GLN A 180 19.89 9.58 -11.46
C GLN A 180 19.47 10.81 -10.64
N SER A 181 19.42 11.98 -11.27
CA SER A 181 19.08 13.22 -10.57
C SER A 181 17.66 13.19 -10.01
N ARG A 182 16.74 12.64 -10.79
CA ARG A 182 15.35 12.46 -10.41
C ARG A 182 15.17 11.38 -9.36
N TYR A 183 15.92 10.27 -9.48
CA TYR A 183 15.99 9.26 -8.42
C TYR A 183 16.46 9.87 -7.10
N ASP A 184 17.54 10.67 -7.11
CA ASP A 184 18.10 11.28 -5.90
C ASP A 184 17.10 12.20 -5.19
N VAL A 185 16.28 12.93 -5.96
CA VAL A 185 15.19 13.76 -5.42
C VAL A 185 14.11 12.89 -4.76
N ASN A 186 13.62 11.85 -5.45
CA ASN A 186 12.62 10.92 -4.90
C ASN A 186 13.14 10.23 -3.63
N TRP A 187 14.36 9.68 -3.67
CA TRP A 187 14.97 9.01 -2.53
C TRP A 187 15.19 9.97 -1.35
N SER A 188 15.70 11.17 -1.60
CA SER A 188 15.84 12.17 -0.53
C SER A 188 14.49 12.50 0.10
N PHE A 189 13.43 12.65 -0.71
CA PHE A 189 12.08 12.93 -0.22
C PHE A 189 11.55 11.80 0.67
N ILE A 190 11.65 10.54 0.21
CA ILE A 190 11.25 9.36 0.99
C ILE A 190 12.05 9.30 2.30
N ARG A 191 13.39 9.30 2.22
CA ARG A 191 14.29 9.15 3.36
C ARG A 191 14.05 10.21 4.44
N THR A 192 13.95 11.49 4.05
CA THR A 192 13.76 12.58 5.02
C THR A 192 12.37 12.55 5.65
N THR A 193 11.35 12.11 4.91
CA THR A 193 10.00 11.90 5.44
C THR A 193 9.98 10.75 6.46
N ILE A 194 10.60 9.61 6.14
CA ILE A 194 10.73 8.47 7.07
C ILE A 194 11.44 8.88 8.35
N GLN A 195 12.56 9.61 8.24
CA GLN A 195 13.28 10.13 9.41
C GLN A 195 12.38 11.03 10.28
N THR A 196 11.56 11.87 9.66
CA THR A 196 10.59 12.72 10.36
C THR A 196 9.56 11.87 11.13
N VAL A 197 9.00 10.84 10.50
CA VAL A 197 8.05 9.92 11.14
C VAL A 197 8.71 9.19 12.31
N GLN A 198 9.86 8.55 12.08
CA GLN A 198 10.57 7.79 13.11
C GLN A 198 10.90 8.66 14.32
N GLN A 199 11.38 9.89 14.11
CA GLN A 199 11.63 10.84 15.19
C GLN A 199 10.35 11.16 15.97
N GLN A 200 9.23 11.37 15.29
CA GLN A 200 7.96 11.75 15.90
C GLN A 200 7.32 10.62 16.73
N ILE A 201 7.50 9.36 16.32
CA ILE A 201 6.88 8.20 16.97
C ILE A 201 7.81 7.46 17.94
N THR A 202 9.09 7.84 18.04
CA THR A 202 10.05 7.18 18.93
C THR A 202 9.54 7.15 20.38
N GLY A 203 9.51 5.94 20.97
CA GLY A 203 9.03 5.73 22.33
C GLY A 203 7.51 5.81 22.50
N LYS A 204 6.75 5.87 21.40
CA LYS A 204 5.28 5.82 21.42
C LYS A 204 4.81 4.38 21.17
N PRO A 205 3.67 3.96 21.76
CA PRO A 205 3.13 2.61 21.60
C PRO A 205 2.37 2.48 20.26
N ILE A 206 3.05 2.69 19.14
CA ILE A 206 2.48 2.62 17.80
C ILE A 206 3.46 1.95 16.84
N ASP A 207 2.95 1.05 16.02
CA ASP A 207 3.73 0.43 14.95
C ASP A 207 3.69 1.30 13.70
N ILE A 208 4.74 1.21 12.88
CA ILE A 208 4.85 1.87 11.58
C ILE A 208 5.24 0.85 10.51
N LEU A 209 4.58 0.94 9.35
CA LEU A 209 4.98 0.30 8.11
C LEU A 209 5.17 1.37 7.03
N PHE A 210 6.18 1.19 6.18
CA PHE A 210 6.39 1.99 4.98
C PHE A 210 6.09 1.18 3.72
N ASP A 211 5.25 1.73 2.85
CA ASP A 211 5.09 1.31 1.46
C ASP A 211 5.85 2.31 0.58
N LEU A 212 6.93 1.86 -0.06
CA LEU A 212 7.95 2.72 -0.65
C LEU A 212 7.57 3.27 -2.03
N ASP A 213 6.63 2.62 -2.72
CA ASP A 213 6.05 3.12 -3.97
C ASP A 213 4.75 2.36 -4.28
N LEU A 214 3.63 2.99 -3.95
CA LEU A 214 2.27 2.47 -4.05
C LEU A 214 2.03 1.79 -5.40
N GLU A 215 1.55 0.54 -5.34
CA GLU A 215 1.24 -0.34 -6.46
C GLU A 215 2.39 -0.61 -7.46
N ASN A 216 3.61 -0.20 -7.13
CA ASN A 216 4.75 -0.35 -8.03
C ASN A 216 5.45 -1.72 -7.89
N GLY A 217 5.03 -2.54 -6.93
CA GLY A 217 5.54 -3.89 -6.72
C GLY A 217 5.34 -4.76 -7.97
N GLY A 218 6.44 -5.30 -8.51
CA GLY A 218 6.41 -6.17 -9.68
C GLY A 218 6.08 -5.48 -11.00
N ASN A 219 6.01 -4.15 -11.04
CA ASN A 219 5.82 -3.40 -12.27
C ASN A 219 7.08 -3.45 -13.15
N SER A 220 6.88 -3.70 -14.45
CA SER A 220 7.96 -3.81 -15.45
C SER A 220 7.95 -2.67 -16.47
N ASN A 221 7.06 -1.69 -16.32
CA ASN A 221 6.97 -0.55 -17.23
C ASN A 221 8.07 0.48 -16.94
N GLY A 222 8.50 1.21 -17.98
CA GLY A 222 9.49 2.29 -17.86
C GLY A 222 10.78 1.82 -17.18
N GLN A 223 11.16 2.50 -16.10
CA GLN A 223 12.33 2.16 -15.27
C GLN A 223 11.94 1.55 -13.91
N ALA A 224 10.70 1.06 -13.74
CA ALA A 224 10.20 0.60 -12.44
C ALA A 224 11.06 -0.49 -11.78
N VAL A 225 11.55 -1.48 -12.55
CA VAL A 225 12.40 -2.54 -12.00
C VAL A 225 13.72 -2.00 -11.44
N GLN A 226 14.42 -1.15 -12.21
CA GLN A 226 15.69 -0.55 -11.77
C GLN A 226 15.46 0.41 -10.60
N TYR A 227 14.40 1.21 -10.66
CA TYR A 227 14.02 2.14 -9.59
C TYR A 227 13.73 1.42 -8.28
N ASN A 228 12.88 0.39 -8.30
CA ASN A 228 12.54 -0.39 -7.10
C ASN A 228 13.77 -1.11 -6.54
N ALA A 229 14.66 -1.64 -7.38
CA ALA A 229 15.90 -2.29 -6.93
C ALA A 229 16.85 -1.32 -6.22
N GLN A 230 17.06 -0.14 -6.80
CA GLN A 230 17.89 0.90 -6.21
C GLN A 230 17.25 1.44 -4.91
N LEU A 231 15.94 1.72 -4.92
CA LEU A 231 15.21 2.22 -3.75
C LEU A 231 15.21 1.20 -2.61
N TRP A 232 15.01 -0.09 -2.91
CA TRP A 232 15.10 -1.14 -1.90
C TRP A 232 16.50 -1.26 -1.31
N THR A 233 17.54 -1.19 -2.15
CA THR A 233 18.94 -1.20 -1.71
C THR A 233 19.23 -0.05 -0.75
N ASP A 234 18.84 1.16 -1.12
CA ASP A 234 19.10 2.35 -0.31
C ASP A 234 18.27 2.40 0.97
N TYR A 235 17.01 1.92 0.91
CA TYR A 235 16.17 1.74 2.10
C TYR A 235 16.78 0.75 3.08
N VAL A 236 17.10 -0.46 2.64
CA VAL A 236 17.66 -1.52 3.50
C VAL A 236 18.98 -1.06 4.12
N LYS A 237 19.83 -0.40 3.34
CA LYS A 237 21.10 0.15 3.82
C LYS A 237 20.90 1.22 4.91
N THR A 238 19.83 2.00 4.84
CA THR A 238 19.59 3.14 5.73
C THR A 238 18.78 2.77 6.97
N PHE A 239 17.78 1.91 6.82
CA PHE A 239 16.75 1.63 7.83
C PHE A 239 16.62 0.14 8.20
N GLY A 240 17.32 -0.76 7.51
CA GLY A 240 17.10 -2.21 7.59
C GLY A 240 15.90 -2.67 6.76
N SER A 241 15.58 -3.96 6.78
CA SER A 241 14.45 -4.53 6.02
C SER A 241 13.12 -4.61 6.80
N HIS A 242 13.13 -4.16 8.05
CA HIS A 242 11.99 -4.17 8.94
C HIS A 242 11.13 -2.90 8.75
N HIS A 243 9.93 -2.90 9.34
CA HIS A 243 9.00 -1.77 9.33
C HIS A 243 8.58 -1.29 7.92
N THR A 244 8.54 -2.19 6.95
CA THR A 244 8.17 -1.90 5.57
C THR A 244 7.52 -3.10 4.92
N ILE A 245 6.67 -2.84 3.92
CA ILE A 245 6.17 -3.86 3.00
C ILE A 245 7.00 -3.94 1.71
N GLY A 246 8.07 -3.15 1.62
CA GLY A 246 8.74 -2.85 0.36
C GLY A 246 7.82 -2.01 -0.52
N PHE A 247 7.19 -2.64 -1.50
CA PHE A 247 6.28 -2.00 -2.46
C PHE A 247 4.95 -2.76 -2.48
N SER A 248 3.81 -2.06 -2.32
CA SER A 248 2.51 -2.72 -2.47
C SER A 248 2.32 -3.27 -3.89
N ILE A 249 1.49 -4.30 -4.02
CA ILE A 249 1.24 -4.99 -5.28
C ILE A 249 -0.26 -4.91 -5.59
N ALA A 250 -0.59 -4.17 -6.65
CA ALA A 250 -1.92 -4.22 -7.26
C ALA A 250 -2.12 -5.54 -8.01
N TYR A 251 -3.14 -6.29 -7.61
CA TYR A 251 -3.55 -7.50 -8.33
C TYR A 251 -4.28 -7.11 -9.61
N ASN A 252 -3.51 -7.04 -10.68
CA ASN A 252 -4.00 -6.58 -11.97
C ASN A 252 -3.39 -7.33 -13.16
N ALA A 253 -2.45 -8.24 -12.87
CA ALA A 253 -1.86 -9.20 -13.79
C ALA A 253 -1.12 -10.28 -13.00
N THR A 254 -1.08 -11.50 -13.52
CA THR A 254 -0.23 -12.58 -12.99
C THR A 254 1.26 -12.26 -13.17
N GLY A 255 2.08 -12.69 -12.23
CA GLY A 255 3.55 -12.58 -12.24
C GLY A 255 4.09 -11.37 -11.46
N LYS A 256 3.22 -10.54 -10.89
CA LYS A 256 3.63 -9.34 -10.13
C LYS A 256 4.43 -9.70 -8.89
N VAL A 257 4.00 -10.69 -8.12
CA VAL A 257 4.71 -11.14 -6.91
C VAL A 257 6.07 -11.69 -7.29
N VAL A 258 6.12 -12.55 -8.31
CA VAL A 258 7.38 -13.14 -8.79
C VAL A 258 8.38 -12.06 -9.22
N ASN A 259 7.91 -11.02 -9.91
CA ASN A 259 8.75 -9.92 -10.33
C ASN A 259 9.19 -9.03 -9.16
N ALA A 260 8.32 -8.79 -8.18
CA ALA A 260 8.70 -8.10 -6.95
C ALA A 260 9.77 -8.86 -6.17
N MET A 261 9.67 -10.19 -6.06
CA MET A 261 10.69 -10.99 -5.36
C MET A 261 12.05 -10.93 -6.03
N LYS A 262 12.12 -10.91 -7.38
CA LYS A 262 13.40 -10.73 -8.09
C LYS A 262 14.10 -9.43 -7.72
N VAL A 263 13.35 -8.35 -7.47
CA VAL A 263 13.92 -7.07 -7.02
C VAL A 263 14.52 -7.21 -5.63
N TYR A 264 13.80 -7.82 -4.69
CA TYR A 264 14.29 -8.04 -3.33
C TYR A 264 15.49 -9.00 -3.29
N ASP A 265 15.47 -10.05 -4.10
CA ASP A 265 16.54 -11.06 -4.17
C ASP A 265 17.86 -10.50 -4.71
N GLN A 266 17.83 -9.45 -5.53
CA GLN A 266 19.04 -8.74 -5.95
C GLN A 266 19.77 -8.08 -4.78
N VAL A 267 19.03 -7.64 -3.76
CA VAL A 267 19.58 -7.03 -2.54
C VAL A 267 19.92 -8.09 -1.49
N GLY A 268 19.29 -9.26 -1.57
CA GLY A 268 19.55 -10.40 -0.68
C GLY A 268 18.70 -10.41 0.59
N VAL A 269 17.70 -9.53 0.69
CA VAL A 269 16.74 -9.51 1.80
C VAL A 269 15.36 -9.09 1.29
N ARG A 270 14.32 -9.69 1.87
CA ARG A 270 12.91 -9.45 1.53
C ARG A 270 12.18 -8.81 2.73
N PRO A 271 11.10 -8.04 2.51
CA PRO A 271 10.23 -7.54 3.59
C PRO A 271 9.67 -8.67 4.46
N ASP A 272 9.31 -8.33 5.71
CA ASP A 272 8.71 -9.27 6.66
C ASP A 272 7.22 -9.51 6.43
N ILE A 273 6.55 -8.56 5.76
CA ILE A 273 5.11 -8.55 5.49
C ILE A 273 4.86 -7.90 4.12
N TYR A 274 3.78 -8.30 3.44
CA TYR A 274 3.39 -7.77 2.13
C TYR A 274 1.97 -7.20 2.16
N GLY A 275 1.76 -6.08 1.46
CA GLY A 275 0.45 -5.46 1.25
C GLY A 275 -0.04 -5.70 -0.18
N PHE A 276 -1.31 -6.07 -0.33
CA PHE A 276 -1.94 -6.32 -1.63
C PHE A 276 -3.18 -5.46 -1.84
N ASP A 277 -3.26 -4.89 -3.04
CA ASP A 277 -4.41 -4.08 -3.48
C ASP A 277 -5.27 -4.95 -4.40
N VAL A 278 -6.44 -5.40 -3.92
CA VAL A 278 -7.28 -6.39 -4.61
C VAL A 278 -8.75 -5.94 -4.58
N TYR A 279 -9.35 -5.79 -5.75
CA TYR A 279 -10.75 -5.39 -5.90
C TYR A 279 -11.51 -6.32 -6.84
N GLY A 280 -12.83 -6.41 -6.64
CA GLY A 280 -13.76 -7.05 -7.56
C GLY A 280 -14.06 -8.49 -7.21
N ASP A 281 -13.15 -9.40 -7.56
CA ASP A 281 -13.18 -10.82 -7.14
C ASP A 281 -11.98 -11.10 -6.25
N GLU A 282 -12.09 -10.67 -5.00
CA GLU A 282 -11.02 -10.76 -4.02
C GLU A 282 -10.60 -12.21 -3.77
N LEU A 283 -11.54 -13.17 -3.72
CA LEU A 283 -11.19 -14.58 -3.50
C LEU A 283 -10.30 -15.13 -4.62
N ALA A 284 -10.66 -14.88 -5.89
CA ALA A 284 -9.85 -15.30 -7.02
C ALA A 284 -8.48 -14.62 -6.99
N GLY A 285 -8.44 -13.30 -6.76
CA GLY A 285 -7.20 -12.54 -6.70
C GLY A 285 -6.24 -13.01 -5.60
N TYR A 286 -6.73 -13.20 -4.38
CA TYR A 286 -5.91 -13.75 -3.28
C TYR A 286 -5.48 -15.20 -3.55
N THR A 287 -6.28 -16.01 -4.25
CA THR A 287 -5.88 -17.36 -4.65
C THR A 287 -4.69 -17.33 -5.61
N GLU A 288 -4.70 -16.43 -6.59
CA GLU A 288 -3.58 -16.28 -7.52
C GLU A 288 -2.33 -15.73 -6.83
N LEU A 289 -2.46 -14.66 -6.03
CA LEU A 289 -1.36 -14.09 -5.26
C LEU A 289 -0.73 -15.13 -4.33
N TYR A 290 -1.53 -15.94 -3.64
CA TYR A 290 -1.04 -17.04 -2.80
C TYR A 290 -0.22 -18.05 -3.60
N ASN A 291 -0.69 -18.44 -4.79
CA ASN A 291 0.04 -19.37 -5.64
C ASN A 291 1.37 -18.78 -6.14
N GLU A 292 1.41 -17.49 -6.47
CA GLU A 292 2.68 -16.83 -6.79
C GLU A 292 3.62 -16.78 -5.59
N MET A 293 3.13 -16.38 -4.41
CA MET A 293 3.91 -16.36 -3.16
C MET A 293 4.48 -17.73 -2.84
N LYS A 294 3.69 -18.79 -3.02
CA LYS A 294 4.13 -20.18 -2.87
C LYS A 294 5.22 -20.55 -3.87
N SER A 295 5.11 -20.09 -5.12
CA SER A 295 6.11 -20.38 -6.15
C SER A 295 7.50 -19.79 -5.86
N VAL A 296 7.56 -18.75 -5.03
CA VAL A 296 8.80 -18.06 -4.59
C VAL A 296 9.19 -18.36 -3.14
N GLY A 297 8.48 -19.29 -2.48
CA GLY A 297 8.76 -19.75 -1.12
C GLY A 297 8.34 -18.77 -0.01
N GLU A 298 7.38 -17.88 -0.26
CA GLU A 298 6.94 -16.80 0.65
C GLU A 298 5.52 -16.99 1.19
N ASP A 299 4.84 -18.09 0.89
CA ASP A 299 3.43 -18.35 1.28
C ASP A 299 3.21 -18.46 2.80
N LYS A 300 4.27 -18.47 3.61
CA LYS A 300 4.21 -18.50 5.08
C LYS A 300 4.36 -17.13 5.73
N LYS A 301 4.81 -16.11 5.00
CA LYS A 301 4.91 -14.77 5.57
C LYS A 301 3.52 -14.15 5.79
N PRO A 302 3.38 -13.26 6.79
CA PRO A 302 2.18 -12.47 6.95
C PRO A 302 1.98 -11.59 5.72
N VAL A 303 0.72 -11.37 5.38
CA VAL A 303 0.28 -10.41 4.36
C VAL A 303 -0.94 -9.68 4.87
N PHE A 304 -1.40 -8.63 4.20
CA PHE A 304 -2.68 -8.01 4.50
C PHE A 304 -3.30 -7.42 3.24
N ALA A 305 -4.62 -7.21 3.28
CA ALA A 305 -5.29 -6.44 2.25
C ALA A 305 -4.98 -4.97 2.50
N GLU A 306 -4.13 -4.36 1.69
CA GLU A 306 -3.78 -2.94 1.77
C GLU A 306 -4.88 -2.09 1.14
N GLU A 307 -5.61 -2.65 0.17
CA GLU A 307 -6.82 -2.06 -0.36
C GLU A 307 -7.94 -3.08 -0.60
N ALA A 308 -9.15 -2.67 -0.22
CA ALA A 308 -10.44 -3.32 -0.46
C ALA A 308 -11.53 -2.23 -0.55
N PHE A 309 -12.73 -2.57 -1.01
CA PHE A 309 -13.83 -1.59 -1.07
C PHE A 309 -14.21 -1.01 0.31
N TYR A 310 -14.83 0.16 0.33
CA TYR A 310 -15.30 0.83 1.54
C TYR A 310 -16.51 0.11 2.16
N ASP A 311 -16.36 -0.29 3.43
CA ASP A 311 -17.34 -0.96 4.28
C ASP A 311 -18.12 -2.05 3.52
N ASP A 312 -17.41 -2.93 2.81
CA ASP A 312 -18.01 -3.88 1.88
C ASP A 312 -18.05 -5.32 2.45
N ALA A 313 -19.27 -5.83 2.65
CA ALA A 313 -19.48 -7.17 3.20
C ALA A 313 -18.98 -8.30 2.28
N LEU A 314 -18.97 -8.08 0.96
CA LEU A 314 -18.50 -9.10 0.02
C LEU A 314 -16.98 -9.21 0.04
N SER A 315 -16.25 -8.08 0.07
CA SER A 315 -14.79 -8.07 0.25
C SER A 315 -14.41 -8.74 1.57
N ASP A 316 -15.09 -8.42 2.68
CA ASP A 316 -14.84 -9.07 3.98
C ASP A 316 -14.98 -10.60 3.88
N PHE A 317 -16.11 -11.05 3.35
CA PHE A 317 -16.40 -12.47 3.17
C PHE A 317 -15.33 -13.16 2.31
N GLN A 318 -15.01 -12.61 1.14
CA GLN A 318 -14.09 -13.23 0.20
C GLN A 318 -12.65 -13.24 0.71
N ILE A 319 -12.18 -12.18 1.37
CA ILE A 319 -10.83 -12.12 1.94
C ILE A 319 -10.69 -13.12 3.10
N ARG A 320 -11.69 -13.21 3.97
CA ARG A 320 -11.70 -14.20 5.06
C ARG A 320 -11.85 -15.63 4.55
N GLN A 321 -12.60 -15.81 3.46
CA GLN A 321 -12.66 -17.08 2.76
C GLN A 321 -11.27 -17.46 2.22
N ALA A 322 -10.57 -16.56 1.53
CA ALA A 322 -9.20 -16.80 1.04
C ALA A 322 -8.24 -17.17 2.18
N ARG A 323 -8.27 -16.42 3.30
CA ARG A 323 -7.49 -16.73 4.51
C ARG A 323 -7.70 -18.18 4.97
N SER A 324 -8.96 -18.60 5.11
CA SER A 324 -9.32 -19.91 5.65
C SER A 324 -9.06 -21.06 4.68
N THR A 325 -9.40 -20.92 3.40
CA THR A 325 -9.27 -21.99 2.40
C THR A 325 -7.82 -22.22 1.98
N LEU A 326 -7.01 -21.16 1.91
CA LEU A 326 -5.60 -21.23 1.53
C LEU A 326 -4.68 -21.49 2.73
N ASN A 327 -5.21 -21.38 3.96
CA ASN A 327 -4.43 -21.34 5.20
C ASN A 327 -3.30 -20.30 5.12
N TRP A 328 -3.63 -19.11 4.59
CA TRP A 328 -2.68 -18.04 4.36
C TRP A 328 -2.79 -16.97 5.44
N ASN A 329 -1.66 -16.38 5.87
CA ASN A 329 -1.65 -15.46 6.99
C ASN A 329 -2.02 -14.01 6.61
N ILE A 330 -3.24 -13.79 6.12
CA ILE A 330 -3.83 -12.45 5.87
C ILE A 330 -4.21 -11.76 7.19
N LYS A 331 -3.38 -10.85 7.71
CA LYS A 331 -3.44 -10.34 9.09
C LYS A 331 -4.59 -9.37 9.36
N TRP A 332 -4.91 -8.47 8.42
CA TRP A 332 -6.01 -7.51 8.54
C TRP A 332 -6.45 -7.02 7.16
N ILE A 333 -7.45 -6.13 7.15
CA ILE A 333 -7.98 -5.47 5.95
C ILE A 333 -7.82 -3.96 6.10
N MET A 334 -7.37 -3.29 5.07
CA MET A 334 -7.38 -1.85 4.92
C MET A 334 -8.35 -1.52 3.79
N GLN A 335 -9.35 -0.69 4.07
CA GLN A 335 -10.31 -0.28 3.05
C GLN A 335 -9.85 1.00 2.35
N TRP A 336 -10.15 1.10 1.08
CA TRP A 336 -10.08 2.33 0.31
C TRP A 336 -11.45 3.02 0.30
N PRO A 337 -11.53 4.36 0.30
CA PRO A 337 -12.79 5.12 0.25
C PRO A 337 -13.58 5.02 -1.09
N GLU A 338 -13.57 3.85 -1.72
CA GLU A 338 -14.36 3.49 -2.90
C GLU A 338 -15.39 2.42 -2.54
N GLN A 339 -16.67 2.73 -2.69
CA GLN A 339 -17.76 1.77 -2.56
C GLN A 339 -17.78 0.86 -3.78
N ARG A 340 -18.11 -0.41 -3.54
CA ARG A 340 -18.35 -1.35 -4.62
C ARG A 340 -19.45 -0.80 -5.54
N TYR A 341 -19.19 -0.78 -6.85
CA TYR A 341 -20.08 -0.25 -7.89
C TYR A 341 -20.32 1.27 -7.86
N ALA A 342 -19.50 2.04 -7.14
CA ALA A 342 -19.52 3.50 -7.28
C ALA A 342 -19.24 3.92 -8.72
N ILE A 343 -19.89 5.00 -9.15
CA ILE A 343 -19.64 5.61 -10.46
C ILE A 343 -18.40 6.50 -10.45
N GLN A 344 -17.99 6.97 -9.26
CA GLN A 344 -16.76 7.71 -9.06
C GLN A 344 -15.57 6.73 -9.10
N ASN A 345 -14.50 7.12 -9.78
CA ASN A 345 -13.42 6.17 -10.09
C ASN A 345 -12.33 6.01 -9.01
N ASN A 346 -12.25 6.95 -8.06
CA ASN A 346 -11.17 6.98 -7.07
C ASN A 346 -11.69 7.12 -5.62
N PHE A 347 -12.72 7.95 -5.43
CA PHE A 347 -13.32 8.24 -4.13
C PHE A 347 -14.83 8.33 -4.29
N SER A 348 -15.54 7.60 -3.45
CA SER A 348 -17.02 7.58 -3.44
C SER A 348 -17.60 8.14 -2.13
N VAL A 349 -16.76 8.31 -1.11
CA VAL A 349 -17.11 8.89 0.18
C VAL A 349 -16.14 10.03 0.54
N GLN A 350 -16.58 10.95 1.40
CA GLN A 350 -15.74 12.08 1.82
C GLN A 350 -14.52 11.64 2.64
N PHE A 351 -14.74 10.66 3.52
CA PHE A 351 -13.71 9.98 4.30
C PHE A 351 -14.26 8.61 4.73
N PRO A 352 -13.40 7.61 4.98
CA PRO A 352 -13.81 6.24 5.25
C PRO A 352 -14.20 6.03 6.73
N ALA A 353 -15.34 6.59 7.14
CA ALA A 353 -15.77 6.57 8.54
C ALA A 353 -16.13 5.18 9.05
N ASP A 354 -16.95 4.45 8.29
CA ASP A 354 -17.57 3.20 8.70
C ASP A 354 -16.66 2.01 8.38
N TYR A 355 -16.69 0.98 9.22
CA TYR A 355 -15.85 -0.22 9.10
C TYR A 355 -16.59 -1.47 9.59
N SER A 356 -17.92 -1.36 9.70
CA SER A 356 -18.77 -2.31 10.41
C SER A 356 -18.77 -3.70 9.79
N ASN A 357 -18.65 -3.79 8.46
CA ASN A 357 -18.62 -5.05 7.75
C ASN A 357 -17.34 -5.85 7.98
N TYR A 358 -16.24 -5.18 8.32
CA TYR A 358 -14.93 -5.80 8.56
C TYR A 358 -14.68 -6.20 10.03
N LEU A 359 -15.59 -5.86 10.94
CA LEU A 359 -15.47 -6.19 12.38
C LEU A 359 -16.03 -7.58 12.76
N LYS A 360 -16.55 -8.33 11.78
CA LYS A 360 -17.29 -9.57 12.02
C LYS A 360 -16.41 -10.77 12.38
#